data_AF-A0A951AJM3-F1
#
_entry.id   AF-A0A951AJM3-F1
#
_cell.length_a   1.000
_cell.length_b   1.000
_cell.length_c   1.000
_cell.angle_alpha   90.00
_cell.angle_beta   90.00
_cell.angle_gamma   90.00
#
_symmetry.space_group_name_H-M   'P 1'
#
loop_
_entity.id
_entity.type
_entity.pdbx_description
1 polymer ?
#
loop_
_entity_poly.entity_id
_entity_poly.type
_entity_poly.pdbx_seq_one_letter_code
_entity_poly.pdbx_strand_id
1 'polypeptide(L)'
;MVTNPGTGAKHPIDREMRWNFAGSRGAPLSLDEFLTEQEAAGVDFFAGKEPWLVGLHKLSWQTFFRVCTEEMDDLSQKALKLVIQYCLEVVEEAEEKIRGKATLARIEAALNVQYAEQYENKVYQYRWALRHPVVKEAITRAMRNRFSWR
;
A
#
# COMPACT_ATOMS: atom_id res chain seq x y z
N MET A 1 -3.04 -26.95 -34.88
CA MET A 1 -2.12 -25.79 -34.98
C MET A 1 -3.02 -24.57 -35.11
N VAL A 2 -3.09 -23.57 -34.24
CA VAL A 2 -2.29 -23.13 -33.09
C VAL A 2 -3.29 -22.53 -32.10
N THR A 3 -3.20 -22.91 -30.83
CA THR A 3 -3.86 -22.23 -29.70
C THR A 3 -3.18 -20.90 -29.45
N ASN A 4 -3.95 -19.82 -29.23
CA ASN A 4 -3.46 -18.71 -28.42
C ASN A 4 -4.60 -18.22 -27.50
N PRO A 5 -4.47 -18.40 -26.18
CA PRO A 5 -5.41 -17.86 -25.21
C PRO A 5 -5.18 -16.35 -25.07
N GLY A 6 -6.26 -15.59 -25.22
CA GLY A 6 -6.27 -14.15 -25.01
C GLY A 6 -5.92 -13.81 -23.57
N THR A 7 -4.84 -13.04 -23.42
CA THR A 7 -4.71 -11.88 -22.53
C THR A 7 -5.56 -11.95 -21.26
N GLY A 8 -5.00 -12.55 -20.21
CA GLY A 8 -5.49 -12.40 -18.85
C GLY A 8 -5.42 -10.92 -18.46
N ALA A 9 -6.58 -10.26 -18.46
CA ALA A 9 -6.74 -9.00 -17.75
C ALA A 9 -6.44 -9.29 -16.28
N LYS A 10 -5.29 -8.83 -15.77
CA LYS A 10 -4.99 -8.86 -14.33
C LYS A 10 -6.04 -7.98 -13.66
N HIS A 11 -7.06 -8.59 -13.08
CA HIS A 11 -8.10 -7.88 -12.36
C HIS A 11 -7.45 -7.11 -11.19
N PRO A 12 -7.95 -5.93 -10.80
CA PRO A 12 -7.51 -5.24 -9.60
C PRO A 12 -7.54 -6.13 -8.34
N ILE A 13 -8.46 -7.11 -8.33
CA ILE A 13 -8.66 -8.11 -7.28
C ILE A 13 -7.43 -9.04 -7.11
N ASP A 14 -6.69 -9.36 -8.18
CA ASP A 14 -5.48 -10.19 -8.09
C ASP A 14 -4.31 -9.47 -7.38
N ARG A 15 -4.29 -8.13 -7.39
CA ARG A 15 -3.27 -7.34 -6.69
C ARG A 15 -3.53 -7.28 -5.18
N GLU A 16 -4.79 -7.19 -4.76
CA GLU A 16 -5.15 -7.19 -3.33
C GLU A 16 -4.93 -8.58 -2.71
N MET A 17 -5.23 -9.68 -3.41
CA MET A 17 -4.98 -11.03 -2.92
C MET A 17 -3.48 -11.39 -2.83
N ARG A 18 -2.60 -10.61 -3.46
CA ARG A 18 -1.14 -10.81 -3.40
C ARG A 18 -0.55 -10.40 -2.04
N TRP A 19 -1.21 -9.48 -1.35
CA TRP A 19 -0.74 -8.94 -0.09
C TRP A 19 -1.57 -9.47 1.05
N ASN A 20 -0.89 -10.00 2.07
CA ASN A 20 -1.53 -10.54 3.26
C ASN A 20 -1.24 -9.63 4.45
N PHE A 21 -2.30 -9.15 5.12
CA PHE A 21 -2.22 -8.22 6.25
C PHE A 21 -2.41 -8.89 7.62
N ALA A 22 -2.38 -10.23 7.67
CA ALA A 22 -2.50 -10.98 8.90
C ALA A 22 -1.38 -10.67 9.89
N GLY A 23 -1.71 -10.73 11.18
CA GLY A 23 -0.75 -10.75 12.27
C GLY A 23 0.11 -12.03 12.27
N SER A 24 0.97 -12.19 13.29
CA SER A 24 1.81 -13.38 13.40
C SER A 24 0.96 -14.64 13.63
N ARG A 25 1.04 -15.62 12.70
CA ARG A 25 0.35 -16.93 12.74
C ARG A 25 -1.18 -16.90 12.57
N GLY A 26 -1.74 -15.87 11.95
CA GLY A 26 -3.18 -15.81 11.58
C GLY A 26 -3.48 -16.35 10.18
N ALA A 27 -4.77 -16.56 9.88
CA ALA A 27 -5.24 -16.77 8.51
C ALA A 27 -4.94 -15.51 7.66
N PRO A 28 -4.70 -15.65 6.35
CA PRO A 28 -4.48 -14.49 5.49
C PRO A 28 -5.63 -13.49 5.59
N LEU A 29 -5.30 -12.20 5.71
CA LEU A 29 -6.27 -11.11 5.72
C LEU A 29 -6.13 -10.25 4.47
N SER A 30 -7.27 -9.86 3.92
CA SER A 30 -7.39 -8.77 2.96
C SER A 30 -7.20 -7.41 3.63
N LEU A 31 -7.08 -6.37 2.81
CA LEU A 31 -6.95 -5.00 3.30
C LEU A 31 -8.23 -4.52 4.02
N ASP A 32 -9.41 -4.90 3.54
CA ASP A 32 -10.68 -4.53 4.16
C ASP A 32 -10.86 -5.20 5.53
N GLU A 33 -10.47 -6.47 5.65
CA GLU A 33 -10.48 -7.18 6.94
C GLU A 33 -9.47 -6.56 7.92
N PHE A 34 -8.27 -6.19 7.43
CA PHE A 34 -7.29 -5.49 8.26
C PHE A 34 -7.83 -4.14 8.78
N LEU A 35 -8.48 -3.34 7.95
CA LEU A 35 -9.04 -2.05 8.39
C LEU A 35 -10.18 -2.25 9.42
N THR A 36 -11.00 -3.29 9.23
CA THR A 36 -12.00 -3.70 10.22
C THR A 36 -11.36 -4.10 11.55
N GLU A 37 -10.24 -4.83 11.54
CA GLU A 37 -9.50 -5.16 12.76
C GLU A 37 -8.96 -3.91 13.47
N GLN A 38 -8.49 -2.91 12.71
CA GLN A 38 -8.01 -1.65 13.29
C GLN A 38 -9.14 -0.86 13.95
N GLU A 39 -10.31 -0.79 13.31
CA GLU A 39 -11.51 -0.19 13.90
C GLU A 39 -11.88 -0.88 15.21
N ALA A 40 -11.93 -2.22 15.21
CA ALA A 40 -12.21 -3.02 16.39
C ALA A 40 -11.15 -2.86 17.50
N ALA A 41 -9.92 -2.50 17.12
CA ALA A 41 -8.81 -2.22 18.05
C ALA A 41 -8.82 -0.78 18.60
N GLY A 42 -9.82 0.04 18.23
CA GLY A 42 -10.00 1.41 18.74
C GLY A 42 -9.36 2.50 17.89
N VAL A 43 -9.07 2.23 16.60
CA VAL A 43 -8.71 3.30 15.67
C VAL A 43 -9.97 4.05 15.24
N ASP A 44 -10.02 5.34 15.56
CA ASP A 44 -11.09 6.23 15.14
C ASP A 44 -10.83 6.74 13.72
N PHE A 45 -11.62 6.27 12.75
CA PHE A 45 -11.56 6.74 11.38
C PHE A 45 -12.46 7.95 11.16
N PHE A 46 -12.01 8.87 10.31
CA PHE A 46 -12.84 10.00 9.90
C PHE A 46 -14.10 9.51 9.16
N ALA A 47 -15.28 9.94 9.64
CA ALA A 47 -16.58 9.56 9.10
C ALA A 47 -17.34 10.72 8.41
N GLY A 48 -16.68 11.87 8.23
CA GLY A 48 -17.29 13.05 7.60
C GLY A 48 -17.38 12.96 6.08
N LYS A 49 -17.84 14.05 5.45
CA LYS A 49 -17.93 14.13 3.98
C LYS A 49 -16.55 14.33 3.37
N GLU A 50 -16.23 13.54 2.35
CA GLU A 50 -14.94 13.57 1.65
C GLU A 50 -15.11 13.95 0.17
N PRO A 51 -15.46 15.23 -0.15
CA PRO A 51 -15.62 15.67 -1.54
C PRO A 51 -14.33 15.51 -2.36
N TRP A 52 -13.17 15.48 -1.70
CA TRP A 52 -11.88 15.27 -2.35
C TRP A 52 -11.64 13.82 -2.84
N LEU A 53 -12.45 12.86 -2.39
CA LEU A 53 -12.38 11.45 -2.84
C LEU A 53 -13.41 11.11 -3.93
N VAL A 54 -14.29 12.04 -4.31
CA VAL A 54 -15.31 11.78 -5.33
C VAL A 54 -14.64 11.49 -6.67
N GLY A 55 -14.99 10.35 -7.28
CA GLY A 55 -14.40 9.87 -8.53
C GLY A 55 -12.96 9.38 -8.43
N LEU A 56 -12.36 9.38 -7.23
CA LEU A 56 -11.00 8.92 -7.01
C LEU A 56 -11.00 7.41 -6.67
N HIS A 57 -10.52 6.61 -7.62
CA HIS A 57 -10.43 5.15 -7.47
C HIS A 57 -9.01 4.65 -7.21
N LYS A 58 -8.00 5.49 -7.46
CA LYS A 58 -6.58 5.15 -7.32
C LYS A 58 -5.76 6.42 -7.11
N LEU A 59 -4.72 6.36 -6.27
CA LEU A 59 -3.76 7.45 -6.13
C LEU A 59 -2.68 7.40 -7.21
N SER A 60 -2.30 8.59 -7.67
CA SER A 60 -1.08 8.86 -8.41
C SER A 60 -0.22 9.83 -7.61
N TRP A 61 1.02 10.08 -8.06
CA TRP A 61 1.86 11.09 -7.43
C TRP A 61 1.19 12.48 -7.40
N GLN A 62 0.36 12.81 -8.39
CA GLN A 62 -0.35 14.10 -8.49
C GLN A 62 -1.47 14.23 -7.46
N THR A 63 -2.14 13.12 -7.14
CA THR A 63 -3.32 13.11 -6.26
C THR A 63 -2.99 12.69 -4.83
N PHE A 64 -1.75 12.27 -4.56
CA PHE A 64 -1.34 11.76 -3.26
C PHE A 64 -1.59 12.77 -2.13
N PHE A 65 -1.03 13.97 -2.24
CA PHE A 65 -1.16 15.01 -1.20
C PHE A 65 -2.56 15.62 -1.07
N ARG A 66 -3.46 15.34 -2.04
CA ARG A 66 -4.88 15.66 -1.90
C ARG A 66 -5.56 14.77 -0.85
N VAL A 67 -5.03 13.57 -0.62
CA VAL A 67 -5.59 12.56 0.29
C VAL A 67 -4.75 12.42 1.55
N CYS A 68 -3.42 12.34 1.43
CA CYS A 68 -2.49 12.21 2.54
C CYS A 68 -1.82 13.57 2.81
N THR A 69 -2.49 14.41 3.58
CA THR A 69 -2.01 15.76 3.95
C THR A 69 -0.88 15.70 4.98
N GLU A 70 -0.45 16.84 5.51
CA GLU A 70 0.61 16.91 6.52
C GLU A 70 0.20 16.36 7.87
N GLU A 71 -1.00 16.73 8.33
CA GLU A 71 -1.56 16.32 9.63
C GLU A 71 -1.83 14.82 9.68
N MET A 72 -2.34 14.21 8.60
CA MET A 72 -2.59 12.75 8.51
C MET A 72 -3.53 12.15 9.58
N ASP A 73 -4.12 12.96 10.46
CA ASP A 73 -4.88 12.48 11.62
C ASP A 73 -6.33 12.08 11.30
N ASP A 74 -6.91 12.62 10.22
CA ASP A 74 -8.34 12.47 9.87
C ASP A 74 -8.56 11.66 8.58
N LEU A 75 -7.86 10.53 8.41
CA LEU A 75 -8.12 9.67 7.25
C LEU A 75 -9.29 8.73 7.50
N SER A 76 -10.26 8.71 6.58
CA SER A 76 -11.27 7.66 6.55
C SER A 76 -10.67 6.31 6.17
N GLN A 77 -11.39 5.23 6.43
CA GLN A 77 -11.02 3.90 5.92
C GLN A 77 -10.82 3.89 4.39
N LYS A 78 -11.66 4.65 3.66
CA LYS A 78 -11.57 4.75 2.19
C LYS A 78 -10.29 5.46 1.76
N ALA A 79 -9.95 6.58 2.41
CA ALA A 79 -8.69 7.28 2.17
C ALA A 79 -7.48 6.40 2.48
N LEU A 80 -7.51 5.70 3.62
CA LEU A 80 -6.44 4.79 4.02
C LEU A 80 -6.26 3.63 3.05
N LYS A 81 -7.34 3.04 2.56
CA LYS A 81 -7.27 1.98 1.54
C LYS A 81 -6.50 2.45 0.31
N LEU A 82 -6.82 3.65 -0.19
CA LEU A 82 -6.14 4.27 -1.32
C LEU A 82 -4.65 4.53 -1.05
N VAL A 83 -4.31 5.03 0.14
CA VAL A 83 -2.93 5.31 0.56
C VAL A 83 -2.12 4.02 0.71
N ILE A 84 -2.68 2.99 1.33
CA ILE A 84 -2.02 1.69 1.52
C ILE A 84 -1.77 1.03 0.16
N GLN A 85 -2.77 1.00 -0.72
CA GLN A 85 -2.61 0.49 -2.09
C GLN A 85 -1.49 1.23 -2.84
N TYR A 86 -1.45 2.56 -2.73
CA TYR A 86 -0.39 3.37 -3.33
C TYR A 86 1.00 2.97 -2.82
N CYS A 87 1.17 2.85 -1.51
CA CYS A 87 2.43 2.42 -0.91
C CYS A 87 2.87 1.02 -1.37
N LEU A 88 1.93 0.08 -1.51
CA LEU A 88 2.22 -1.26 -2.03
C LEU A 88 2.69 -1.22 -3.49
N GLU A 89 2.13 -0.33 -4.31
CA GLU A 89 2.62 -0.14 -5.68
C GLU A 89 4.05 0.42 -5.71
N VAL A 90 4.40 1.36 -4.82
CA VAL A 90 5.78 1.85 -4.70
C VAL A 90 6.75 0.73 -4.32
N VAL A 91 6.33 -0.17 -3.44
CA VAL A 91 7.10 -1.35 -3.08
C VAL A 91 7.29 -2.30 -4.27
N GLU A 92 6.24 -2.56 -5.05
CA GLU A 92 6.33 -3.40 -6.25
C GLU A 92 7.26 -2.77 -7.30
N GLU A 93 7.17 -1.45 -7.51
CA GLU A 93 8.07 -0.71 -8.42
C GLU A 93 9.53 -0.78 -7.95
N ALA A 94 9.79 -0.81 -6.63
CA ALA A 94 11.12 -1.00 -6.09
C ALA A 94 11.62 -2.45 -6.27
N GLU A 95 10.76 -3.44 -6.04
CA GLU A 95 11.05 -4.86 -6.24
C GLU A 95 11.42 -5.18 -7.69
N GLU A 96 10.69 -4.64 -8.66
CA GLU A 96 10.93 -4.84 -10.10
C GLU A 96 12.33 -4.35 -10.56
N LYS A 97 12.90 -3.36 -9.86
CA LYS A 97 14.23 -2.82 -10.17
C LYS A 97 15.37 -3.66 -9.56
N ILE A 98 15.07 -4.59 -8.66
CA ILE A 98 16.08 -5.42 -8.01
C ILE A 98 16.50 -6.57 -8.92
N ARG A 99 17.79 -6.61 -9.28
CA ARG A 99 18.35 -7.77 -9.99
C ARG A 99 18.48 -8.97 -9.03
N GLY A 100 17.83 -10.09 -9.37
CA GLY A 100 17.87 -11.33 -8.58
C GLY A 100 16.82 -11.41 -7.47
N LYS A 101 17.03 -12.29 -6.48
CA LYS A 101 16.05 -12.54 -5.40
C LYS A 101 15.81 -11.27 -4.58
N ALA A 102 14.57 -10.77 -4.59
CA ALA A 102 14.13 -9.70 -3.71
C ALA A 102 14.00 -10.22 -2.27
N THR A 103 14.53 -9.45 -1.32
CA THR A 103 14.37 -9.67 0.12
C THR A 103 13.93 -8.36 0.76
N LEU A 104 13.36 -8.42 1.96
CA LEU A 104 12.93 -7.22 2.71
C LEU A 104 14.05 -6.17 2.77
N ALA A 105 15.24 -6.57 3.21
CA ALA A 105 16.40 -5.67 3.32
C ALA A 105 16.82 -5.06 1.97
N ARG A 106 16.69 -5.80 0.86
CA ARG A 106 17.03 -5.28 -0.48
C ARG A 106 15.99 -4.29 -0.98
N ILE A 107 14.71 -4.49 -0.65
CA ILE A 107 13.64 -3.54 -0.99
C ILE A 107 13.80 -2.26 -0.17
N GLU A 108 14.04 -2.37 1.13
CA GLU A 108 14.32 -1.22 1.99
C GLU A 108 15.53 -0.43 1.50
N ALA A 109 16.62 -1.12 1.12
CA ALA A 109 17.79 -0.48 0.53
C ALA A 109 17.45 0.21 -0.81
N ALA A 110 16.68 -0.43 -1.69
CA ALA A 110 16.28 0.15 -2.97
C ALA A 110 15.39 1.40 -2.82
N LEU A 111 14.49 1.40 -1.84
CA LEU A 111 13.69 2.57 -1.48
C LEU A 111 14.59 3.67 -0.92
N ASN A 112 15.52 3.34 -0.02
CA ASN A 112 16.43 4.33 0.56
C ASN A 112 17.30 5.03 -0.50
N VAL A 113 17.79 4.31 -1.50
CA VAL A 113 18.60 4.87 -2.60
C VAL A 113 17.79 5.81 -3.49
N GLN A 114 16.50 5.54 -3.69
CA GLN A 114 15.60 6.34 -4.53
C GLN A 114 15.00 7.55 -3.80
N TYR A 115 15.24 7.69 -2.49
CA TYR A 115 14.68 8.77 -1.71
C TYR A 115 15.29 10.12 -2.11
N ALA A 116 14.42 11.06 -2.47
CA ALA A 116 14.72 12.48 -2.59
C ALA A 116 13.46 13.27 -2.22
N GLU A 117 13.60 14.36 -1.46
CA GLU A 117 12.49 15.20 -0.99
C GLU A 117 11.91 16.04 -2.12
N GLN A 118 11.16 15.37 -2.99
CA GLN A 118 10.52 15.97 -4.15
C GLN A 118 9.07 15.49 -4.16
N TYR A 119 8.13 16.42 -4.37
CA TYR A 119 6.70 16.10 -4.33
C TYR A 119 6.30 15.02 -5.33
N GLU A 120 6.93 14.96 -6.50
CA GLU A 120 6.69 13.93 -7.52
C GLU A 120 7.37 12.58 -7.24
N ASN A 121 8.29 12.53 -6.27
CA ASN A 121 8.98 11.30 -5.90
C ASN A 121 8.07 10.40 -5.06
N LYS A 122 7.65 9.28 -5.64
CA LYS A 122 6.79 8.31 -4.96
C LYS A 122 7.40 7.70 -3.71
N VAL A 123 8.73 7.60 -3.62
CA VAL A 123 9.42 7.08 -2.42
C VAL A 123 9.36 8.08 -1.28
N TYR A 124 9.43 9.38 -1.58
CA TYR A 124 9.18 10.43 -0.60
C TYR A 124 7.75 10.35 -0.08
N GLN A 125 6.77 10.25 -0.99
CA GLN A 125 5.37 10.07 -0.63
C GLN A 125 5.10 8.77 0.16
N TYR A 126 5.77 7.67 -0.19
CA TYR A 126 5.72 6.43 0.56
C TYR A 126 6.20 6.66 2.01
N ARG A 127 7.35 7.30 2.21
CA ARG A 127 7.85 7.62 3.56
C ARG A 127 6.94 8.58 4.30
N TRP A 128 6.34 9.53 3.60
CA TRP A 128 5.34 10.44 4.15
C TRP A 128 4.14 9.67 4.70
N ALA A 129 3.58 8.75 3.91
CA ALA A 129 2.45 7.92 4.31
C ALA A 129 2.74 7.01 5.51
N LEU A 130 3.98 6.50 5.64
CA LEU A 130 4.39 5.67 6.78
C LEU A 130 4.42 6.42 8.13
N ARG A 131 4.20 7.75 8.14
CA ARG A 131 3.98 8.49 9.39
C ARG A 131 2.62 8.13 10.01
N HIS A 132 1.64 7.67 9.22
CA HIS A 132 0.35 7.20 9.74
C HIS A 132 0.52 5.80 10.35
N PRO A 133 0.10 5.57 11.61
CA PRO A 133 0.31 4.29 12.31
C PRO A 133 -0.35 3.11 11.58
N VAL A 134 -1.61 3.25 11.15
CA VAL A 134 -2.32 2.20 10.37
C VAL A 134 -1.63 1.86 9.05
N VAL A 135 -1.19 2.87 8.29
CA VAL A 135 -0.45 2.63 7.02
C VAL A 135 0.86 1.91 7.32
N LYS A 136 1.62 2.38 8.31
CA LYS A 136 2.89 1.77 8.71
C LYS A 136 2.71 0.30 9.10
N GLU A 137 1.70 0.00 9.90
CA GLU A 137 1.40 -1.37 10.31
C GLU A 137 0.98 -2.24 9.12
N ALA A 138 0.09 -1.74 8.25
CA ALA A 138 -0.34 -2.45 7.05
C ALA A 138 0.84 -2.84 6.15
N ILE A 139 1.72 -1.87 5.85
CA ILE A 139 2.90 -2.10 5.01
C ILE A 139 3.89 -3.03 5.70
N THR A 140 4.11 -2.88 7.00
CA THR A 140 5.00 -3.77 7.77
C THR A 140 4.51 -5.22 7.72
N ARG A 141 3.21 -5.46 7.97
CA ARG A 141 2.62 -6.80 7.88
C ARG A 141 2.71 -7.37 6.47
N ALA A 142 2.32 -6.59 5.47
CA ALA A 142 2.34 -7.00 4.07
C ALA A 142 3.75 -7.39 3.60
N MET A 143 4.74 -6.53 3.88
CA MET A 143 6.15 -6.78 3.58
C MET A 143 6.67 -8.01 4.31
N ARG A 144 6.44 -8.11 5.62
CA ARG A 144 6.86 -9.26 6.41
C ARG A 144 6.23 -10.54 5.88
N ASN A 145 4.93 -10.57 5.65
CA ASN A 145 4.25 -11.80 5.22
C ASN A 145 4.70 -12.25 3.83
N ARG A 146 5.03 -11.30 2.93
CA ARG A 146 5.54 -11.61 1.59
C ARG A 146 7.01 -12.06 1.57
N PHE A 147 7.83 -11.52 2.47
CA PHE A 147 9.28 -11.75 2.46
C PHE A 147 9.82 -12.52 3.69
N SER A 148 8.96 -13.03 4.59
CA SER A 148 9.37 -13.72 5.84
C SER A 148 9.80 -15.17 5.67
N TRP A 149 9.69 -15.74 4.47
CA TRP A 149 10.12 -17.12 4.21
C TRP A 149 10.91 -17.18 2.92
N ARG A 150 12.22 -16.86 3.00
CA ARG A 150 13.17 -17.30 1.98
C ARG A 150 14.65 -17.05 2.29
#